data_AF-A0A935XR04-F1
#
_entry.id   AF-A0A935XR04-F1
#
_cell.length_a   1.000
_cell.length_b   1.000
_cell.length_c   1.000
_cell.angle_alpha   90.00
_cell.angle_beta   90.00
_cell.angle_gamma   90.00
#
_symmetry.space_group_name_H-M   'P 1'
#
loop_
_entity.id
_entity.type
_entity.pdbx_description
1 polymer ?
#
loop_
_entity_poly.entity_id
_entity_poly.type
_entity_poly.pdbx_seq_one_letter_code
_entity_poly.pdbx_strand_id
1 'polypeptide(L)' 'MKLETPRGAGACRARASLTEATAPGVLVTGMGWWLPEAAGPEYGALDVNINAALSYAGPYDPASGSADTRGLPCRVGRA' A
#
# COMPACT_ATOMS: atom_id res chain seq x y z
N MET A 1 12.17 0.40 -1.90
CA MET A 1 11.69 0.91 -0.61
C MET A 1 10.58 -0.02 -0.12
N LYS A 2 10.61 -0.44 1.15
CA LYS A 2 9.59 -1.30 1.76
C LYS A 2 8.55 -0.43 2.48
N LEU A 3 7.28 -0.72 2.29
CA LEU A 3 6.13 -0.02 2.86
C LEU A 3 5.29 -0.97 3.69
N GLU A 4 4.97 -0.57 4.92
CA GLU A 4 4.19 -1.37 5.88
C GLU A 4 3.14 -0.48 6.58
N THR A 5 1.99 -1.07 6.92
CA THR A 5 0.95 -0.39 7.71
C THR A 5 0.65 -1.17 8.99
N PRO A 6 0.16 -0.52 10.08
CA PRO A 6 0.02 -1.15 11.40
C PRO A 6 -0.83 -2.41 11.45
N ARG A 7 -1.88 -2.51 10.62
CA ARG A 7 -2.80 -3.66 10.60
C ARG A 7 -2.55 -4.63 9.44
N GLY A 8 -1.70 -4.26 8.47
CA GLY A 8 -1.37 -5.09 7.33
C GLY A 8 -0.44 -6.23 7.73
N ALA A 9 -0.68 -7.43 7.19
CA ALA A 9 0.18 -8.59 7.41
C ALA A 9 1.37 -8.65 6.43
N GLY A 10 1.30 -7.91 5.34
CA GLY A 10 2.31 -7.89 4.28
C GLY A 10 3.03 -6.55 4.16
N ALA A 11 3.78 -6.42 3.08
CA ALA A 11 4.50 -5.21 2.73
C ALA A 11 4.44 -4.97 1.22
N CYS A 12 4.65 -3.72 0.82
CA CYS A 12 4.74 -3.34 -0.58
C CYS A 12 6.14 -2.80 -0.89
N ARG A 13 6.71 -3.23 -2.01
CA ARG A 13 7.98 -2.74 -2.55
C ARG A 13 7.69 -1.67 -3.61
N ALA A 14 8.18 -0.47 -3.38
CA ALA A 14 8.04 0.65 -4.30
C ALA A 14 9.37 1.35 -4.58
N ARG A 15 9.41 2.09 -5.69
CA ARG A 15 10.46 3.10 -5.95
C ARG A 15 9.98 4.45 -5.42
N ALA A 16 10.85 5.15 -4.69
CA ALA A 16 10.54 6.47 -4.16
C ALA A 16 10.72 7.54 -5.25
N SER A 17 9.79 8.48 -5.32
CA SER A 17 9.92 9.74 -6.06
C SER A 17 9.72 10.89 -5.07
N LEU A 18 10.66 11.83 -5.04
CA LEU A 18 10.58 12.99 -4.17
C LEU A 18 9.92 14.15 -4.91
N THR A 19 8.96 14.80 -4.27
CA THR A 19 8.20 15.91 -4.83
C THR A 19 7.74 16.85 -3.74
N GLU A 20 7.67 18.15 -4.04
CA GLU A 20 7.12 19.17 -3.14
C GLU A 20 5.59 19.24 -3.20
N ALA A 21 4.97 18.56 -4.16
CA ALA A 21 3.51 18.47 -4.26
C ALA A 21 2.87 17.61 -3.16
N THR A 22 3.68 16.80 -2.44
CA THR A 22 3.23 15.98 -1.32
C THR A 22 3.65 16.64 -0.01
N ALA A 23 2.71 16.76 0.94
CA ALA A 23 2.96 17.37 2.23
C ALA A 23 4.07 16.63 3.01
N PRO A 24 4.87 17.35 3.82
CA PRO A 24 5.88 16.73 4.68
C PRO A 24 5.28 15.63 5.59
N GLY A 25 5.93 14.48 5.64
CA GLY A 25 5.47 13.33 6.43
C GLY A 25 4.36 12.51 5.78
N VAL A 26 3.90 12.87 4.58
CA VAL A 26 2.89 12.11 3.82
C VAL A 26 3.57 11.33 2.70
N LEU A 27 3.11 10.10 2.50
CA LEU A 27 3.43 9.28 1.33
C LEU A 27 2.15 9.10 0.50
N VAL A 28 2.26 9.29 -0.81
CA VAL A 28 1.18 8.99 -1.75
C VAL A 28 1.61 7.84 -2.64
N THR A 29 0.72 6.86 -2.84
CA THR A 29 0.94 5.71 -3.71
C THR A 29 -0.19 5.59 -4.73
N GLY A 30 0.11 4.98 -5.89
CA GLY A 30 -0.95 4.43 -6.73
C GLY A 30 -1.60 3.19 -6.09
N MET A 31 -2.74 2.76 -6.63
CA MET A 31 -3.43 1.54 -6.18
C MET A 31 -3.57 0.56 -7.34
N GLY A 32 -3.57 -0.74 -7.03
CA GLY A 32 -3.91 -1.75 -8.04
C GLY A 32 -2.80 -2.07 -9.03
N TRP A 33 -1.52 -1.89 -8.67
CA TRP A 33 -0.40 -2.22 -9.56
C TRP A 33 -0.12 -3.73 -9.63
N TRP A 34 0.35 -4.17 -10.79
CA TRP A 34 0.94 -5.50 -11.04
C TRP A 34 2.03 -5.37 -12.12
N LEU A 35 2.78 -6.45 -12.35
CA LEU A 35 3.86 -6.59 -13.32
C LEU A 35 3.45 -7.62 -14.38
N PRO A 36 2.87 -7.22 -15.53
CA PRO A 36 2.43 -8.14 -16.58
C PRO A 36 3.50 -9.13 -17.06
N GLU A 37 4.77 -8.76 -16.95
CA GLU A 37 5.94 -9.54 -17.30
C GLU A 37 6.32 -10.61 -16.26
N ALA A 38 5.81 -10.51 -15.02
CA ALA A 38 6.10 -11.47 -13.96
C ALA A 38 5.32 -12.78 -14.17
N ALA A 39 5.80 -13.85 -13.55
CA ALA A 39 5.08 -15.12 -13.55
C ALA A 39 3.73 -14.98 -12.83
N GLY A 40 2.71 -15.64 -13.38
CA GLY A 40 1.39 -15.72 -12.76
C GLY A 40 1.37 -16.65 -11.53
N PRO A 41 0.23 -16.71 -10.81
CA PRO A 41 -1.04 -16.06 -11.16
C PRO A 41 -1.19 -14.61 -10.69
N GLU A 42 -0.38 -14.13 -9.74
CA GLU A 42 -0.52 -12.78 -9.19
C GLU A 42 0.22 -11.71 -9.99
N TYR A 43 1.10 -12.10 -10.92
CA TYR A 43 1.86 -11.18 -11.77
C TYR A 43 2.57 -10.10 -10.94
N GLY A 44 3.21 -10.50 -9.83
CA GLY A 44 3.91 -9.58 -8.92
C GLY A 44 3.01 -8.62 -8.12
N ALA A 45 1.68 -8.73 -8.20
CA ALA A 45 0.76 -7.84 -7.48
C ALA A 45 0.98 -7.89 -5.95
N LEU A 46 1.31 -9.06 -5.38
CA LEU A 46 1.58 -9.18 -3.95
C LEU A 46 2.88 -8.49 -3.50
N ASP A 47 3.75 -8.11 -4.43
CA ASP A 47 5.00 -7.41 -4.15
C ASP A 47 4.89 -5.90 -4.35
N VAL A 48 4.26 -5.44 -5.44
CA VAL A 48 4.28 -4.01 -5.85
C VAL A 48 2.98 -3.26 -5.59
N ASN A 49 1.93 -3.95 -5.17
CA ASN A 49 0.63 -3.32 -4.89
C ASN A 49 0.53 -2.89 -3.43
N ILE A 50 0.14 -1.64 -3.18
CA ILE A 50 -0.09 -1.17 -1.81
C ILE A 50 -1.12 -2.01 -1.07
N ASN A 51 -2.09 -2.61 -1.76
CA ASN A 51 -3.12 -3.46 -1.17
C ASN A 51 -2.54 -4.69 -0.45
N ALA A 52 -1.34 -5.14 -0.81
CA ALA A 52 -0.63 -6.22 -0.11
C ALA A 52 -0.12 -5.80 1.28
N ALA A 53 0.05 -4.50 1.51
CA ALA A 53 0.47 -3.93 2.80
C ALA A 53 -0.71 -3.40 3.64
N LEU A 54 -1.92 -3.37 3.10
CA LEU A 54 -3.13 -2.90 3.80
C LEU A 54 -3.86 -4.05 4.47
N SER A 55 -4.78 -3.71 5.38
CA SER A 55 -5.74 -4.65 5.93
C SER A 55 -7.16 -4.22 5.62
N TYR A 56 -7.95 -5.18 5.15
CA TYR A 56 -9.37 -5.02 4.86
C TYR A 56 -10.24 -5.70 5.92
N ALA A 57 -9.65 -6.16 7.02
CA ALA A 57 -10.34 -6.85 8.12
C ALA A 57 -11.02 -5.89 9.13
N GLY A 58 -11.16 -4.61 8.77
CA GLY A 58 -11.74 -3.57 9.59
C GLY A 58 -10.73 -2.75 10.42
N PRO A 59 -11.21 -1.79 11.24
CA PRO A 59 -12.62 -1.48 11.48
C PRO A 59 -13.33 -0.99 10.21
N TYR A 60 -14.62 -1.30 10.12
CA TYR A 60 -15.49 -0.87 9.01
C TYR A 60 -16.28 0.37 9.41
N ASP A 61 -16.50 1.26 8.44
CA ASP A 61 -17.41 2.38 8.61
C ASP A 61 -18.84 1.84 8.87
N PRO A 62 -19.51 2.22 9.98
CA PRO A 62 -20.80 1.65 10.34
C PRO A 62 -21.95 2.03 9.39
N ALA A 63 -21.80 3.09 8.59
CA ALA A 63 -22.82 3.51 7.65
C ALA A 63 -22.74 2.77 6.31
N SER A 64 -21.52 2.52 5.81
CA SER A 64 -21.26 1.97 4.48
C SER A 64 -20.71 0.54 4.47
N GLY A 65 -20.19 0.06 5.60
CA GLY A 65 -19.46 -1.21 5.69
C GLY A 65 -18.06 -1.18 5.06
N SER A 66 -17.55 0.01 4.68
CA SER A 66 -16.27 0.15 3.98
C SER A 66 -15.07 0.00 4.93
N ALA A 67 -14.00 -0.67 4.49
CA ALA A 67 -12.74 -0.73 5.23
C ALA A 67 -11.97 0.59 5.13
N ASP A 68 -11.29 0.96 6.21
CA ASP A 68 -10.37 2.09 6.20
C ASP A 68 -9.08 1.76 5.43
N THR A 69 -8.85 2.47 4.32
CA THR A 69 -7.76 2.20 3.35
C THR A 69 -6.98 3.46 2.97
N ARG A 70 -7.28 4.61 3.58
CA ARG A 70 -6.66 5.90 3.26
C ARG A 70 -6.32 6.67 4.52
N GLY A 71 -5.30 7.53 4.44
CA GLY A 71 -4.86 8.31 5.61
C GLY A 71 -4.28 7.46 6.74
N LEU A 72 -3.81 6.25 6.42
CA LEU A 72 -3.28 5.32 7.39
C LEU A 72 -1.84 5.70 7.77
N PRO A 73 -1.46 5.56 9.06
CA PRO A 73 -0.06 5.57 9.45
C PRO A 73 0.70 4.49 8.68
N CYS A 74 1.92 4.81 8.27
CA CYS A 74 2.78 3.85 7.57
C CYS A 74 4.22 3.96 8.04
N ARG A 75 4.99 2.91 7.78
CA ARG A 75 6.43 2.89 7.94
C ARG A 75 7.09 2.66 6.60
N VAL A 76 8.17 3.40 6.39
CA VAL A 76 9.02 3.29 5.21
C VAL A 76 10.39 2.75 5.63
N GLY A 77 10.88 1.74 4.92
CA GLY A 77 12.18 1.12 5.17
C GLY A 77 12.99 0.89 3.90
N ARG A 78 14.27 0.57 4.08
CA ARG A 78 15.09 0.01 2.99
C ARG A 78 14.54 -1.38 2.60
N ALA A 79 14.62 -1.68 1.32
CA ALA A 79 14.06 -2.88 0.70
C ALA A 79 15.14 -3.96 0.57
#